data_AF-A0A969GJJ6-F1
#
_entry.id   AF-A0A969GJJ6-F1
#
_cell.length_a   1.000
_cell.length_b   1.000
_cell.length_c   1.000
_cell.angle_alpha   90.00
_cell.angle_beta   90.00
_cell.angle_gamma   90.00
#
_symmetry.space_group_name_H-M   'P 1'
#
loop_
_entity.id
_entity.type
_entity.pdbx_description
1 polymer ?
#
loop_
_entity_poly.entity_id
_entity_poly.type
_entity_poly.pdbx_seq_one_letter_code
_entity_poly.pdbx_strand_id
1 'polypeptide(L)'
;MRPYALADVWSLPRRTVLETFLRATRAGMLDMYWDLLCPECRGVTEDHRKLGDVTGRAHCNTCQIEFDVNFDQNVEVIFRPNPSVRVVDNTVEFCVGSPQRQPHIVFSMIVPPREQLPFGTMLNEGRYRLTASGLPGLQMVNASEHGTEKRDFRADTLGWQNDVWDISLTPYIRLIN
;
A
#
# COMPACT_ATOMS: atom_id res chain seq x y z
N MET A 1 3.31 -7.21 -13.99
CA MET A 1 3.48 -5.97 -14.78
C MET A 1 2.19 -5.17 -14.77
N ARG A 2 2.27 -3.85 -14.56
CA ARG A 2 1.11 -2.95 -14.47
C ARG A 2 1.06 -2.05 -15.72
N PRO A 3 0.05 -2.18 -16.61
CA PRO A 3 0.05 -1.50 -17.91
C PRO A 3 0.11 0.02 -17.80
N TYR A 4 -0.64 0.62 -16.87
CA TYR A 4 -0.67 2.08 -16.73
C TYR A 4 0.65 2.64 -16.17
N ALA A 5 1.27 1.95 -15.22
CA ALA A 5 2.59 2.34 -14.72
C ALA A 5 3.64 2.31 -15.84
N LEU A 6 3.61 1.28 -16.70
CA LEU A 6 4.50 1.21 -17.85
C LEU A 6 4.18 2.27 -18.90
N ALA A 7 2.90 2.55 -19.17
CA ALA A 7 2.48 3.59 -20.09
C ALA A 7 3.00 4.97 -19.68
N ASP A 8 2.92 5.29 -18.38
CA ASP A 8 3.43 6.55 -17.83
C ASP A 8 4.95 6.67 -18.03
N VAL A 9 5.70 5.60 -17.76
CA VAL A 9 7.16 5.57 -17.96
C VAL A 9 7.54 5.68 -19.44
N TRP A 10 6.78 5.04 -20.33
CA TRP A 10 7.02 5.07 -21.77
C TRP A 10 6.47 6.32 -22.46
N SER A 11 5.77 7.19 -21.73
CA SER A 11 5.07 8.35 -22.29
C SER A 11 4.11 7.97 -23.43
N LEU A 12 3.39 6.85 -23.26
CA LEU A 12 2.42 6.33 -24.23
C LEU A 12 0.99 6.43 -23.68
N PRO A 13 -0.06 6.48 -24.54
CA PRO A 13 -1.43 6.50 -24.07
C PRO A 13 -1.77 5.24 -23.28
N ARG A 14 -2.22 5.42 -22.03
CA ARG A 14 -2.58 4.32 -21.10
C ARG A 14 -3.49 3.27 -21.72
N ARG A 15 -4.51 3.71 -22.47
CA ARG A 15 -5.47 2.83 -23.14
C ARG A 15 -4.79 1.96 -24.22
N THR A 16 -3.89 2.54 -25.02
CA THR A 16 -3.15 1.81 -26.06
C THR A 16 -2.27 0.73 -25.46
N VAL A 17 -1.59 1.03 -24.35
CA VAL A 17 -0.74 0.05 -23.66
C VAL A 17 -1.59 -1.08 -23.05
N LEU A 18 -2.71 -0.74 -22.38
CA LEU A 18 -3.63 -1.75 -21.86
C LEU A 18 -4.18 -2.65 -22.97
N GLU A 19 -4.66 -2.08 -24.09
CA GLU A 19 -5.17 -2.84 -25.22
C GLU A 19 -4.09 -3.76 -25.82
N THR A 20 -2.84 -3.29 -25.89
CA THR A 20 -1.70 -4.11 -26.33
C THR A 20 -1.49 -5.30 -25.40
N PHE A 21 -1.53 -5.10 -24.08
CA PHE A 21 -1.37 -6.18 -23.11
C PHE A 21 -2.51 -7.20 -23.20
N LEU A 22 -3.75 -6.76 -23.36
CA LEU A 22 -4.90 -7.64 -23.55
C LEU A 22 -4.80 -8.46 -24.86
N ARG A 23 -4.33 -7.83 -25.95
CA ARG A 23 -4.07 -8.55 -27.22
C ARG A 23 -2.93 -9.56 -27.06
N ALA A 24 -1.86 -9.20 -26.36
CA ALA A 24 -0.74 -10.09 -26.07
C ALA A 24 -1.17 -11.28 -25.21
N THR A 25 -2.12 -11.09 -24.28
CA THR A 25 -2.75 -12.19 -23.55
C THR A 25 -3.50 -13.14 -24.47
N ARG A 26 -4.32 -12.61 -25.39
CA ARG A 26 -5.00 -13.45 -26.39
C ARG A 26 -4.02 -14.19 -27.32
N ALA A 27 -2.85 -13.59 -27.58
CA ALA A 27 -1.80 -14.19 -28.38
C ALA A 27 -0.93 -15.21 -27.61
N GLY A 28 -1.20 -15.45 -26.31
CA GLY A 28 -0.44 -16.38 -25.48
C GLY A 28 0.93 -15.87 -25.02
N MET A 29 1.20 -14.57 -25.19
CA MET A 29 2.46 -13.97 -24.76
C MET A 29 2.46 -13.60 -23.28
N LEU A 30 1.29 -13.21 -22.76
CA LEU A 30 1.08 -12.78 -21.38
C LEU A 30 -0.06 -13.56 -20.74
N ASP A 31 0.03 -13.79 -19.44
CA ASP A 31 -1.08 -14.27 -18.64
C ASP A 31 -1.60 -13.10 -17.78
N MET A 32 -2.93 -12.97 -17.69
CA MET A 32 -3.61 -11.94 -16.89
C MET A 32 -4.04 -12.51 -15.54
N TYR A 33 -3.85 -11.72 -14.49
CA TYR A 33 -4.18 -12.06 -13.12
C TYR A 33 -4.82 -10.87 -12.41
N TRP A 34 -5.46 -11.15 -11.29
CA TRP A 34 -6.08 -10.22 -10.38
C TRP A 34 -5.36 -10.31 -9.04
N ASP A 35 -4.53 -9.32 -8.75
CA ASP A 35 -3.83 -9.21 -7.45
C ASP A 35 -4.78 -8.51 -6.46
N LEU A 36 -4.91 -9.10 -5.26
CA LEU A 36 -5.58 -8.49 -4.13
C LEU A 36 -4.53 -7.76 -3.27
N LEU A 37 -4.74 -6.48 -3.05
CA LEU A 37 -3.82 -5.57 -2.37
C LEU A 37 -4.30 -5.25 -0.96
N CYS A 38 -3.36 -5.24 -0.02
CA CYS A 38 -3.60 -4.73 1.33
C CYS A 38 -3.87 -3.21 1.29
N PRO A 39 -4.91 -2.69 1.98
CA PRO A 39 -5.25 -1.26 1.96
C PRO A 39 -4.20 -0.36 2.64
N GLU A 40 -3.34 -0.94 3.48
CA GLU A 40 -2.31 -0.20 4.22
C GLU A 40 -0.97 -0.21 3.48
N CYS A 41 -0.40 -1.39 3.25
CA CYS A 41 0.92 -1.51 2.63
C CYS A 41 0.89 -1.59 1.10
N ARG A 42 -0.29 -1.79 0.48
CA ARG A 42 -0.46 -2.09 -0.96
C ARG A 42 0.35 -3.29 -1.46
N GLY A 43 0.78 -4.17 -0.54
CA GLY A 43 1.37 -5.46 -0.89
C GLY A 43 0.33 -6.45 -1.38
N VAL A 44 0.72 -7.37 -2.25
CA VAL A 44 -0.13 -8.44 -2.77
C VAL A 44 -0.34 -9.47 -1.66
N THR A 45 -1.59 -9.76 -1.31
CA THR A 45 -1.94 -10.80 -0.35
C THR A 45 -2.28 -12.12 -1.03
N GLU A 46 -2.97 -12.03 -2.17
CA GLU A 46 -3.41 -13.15 -2.98
C GLU A 46 -3.41 -12.75 -4.45
N ASP A 47 -3.29 -13.72 -5.35
CA ASP A 47 -3.53 -13.50 -6.77
C ASP A 47 -4.37 -14.60 -7.40
N HIS A 48 -5.23 -14.20 -8.33
CA HIS A 48 -6.25 -15.05 -8.93
C HIS A 48 -6.23 -14.94 -10.45
N ARG A 49 -6.45 -16.06 -11.15
CA ARG A 49 -6.54 -16.06 -12.63
C ARG A 49 -7.89 -15.58 -13.15
N LYS A 50 -8.95 -15.75 -12.35
CA LYS A 50 -10.30 -15.31 -12.71
C LYS A 50 -10.80 -14.33 -11.66
N LEU A 51 -11.48 -13.29 -12.13
CA LEU A 51 -12.05 -12.28 -11.25
C LEU A 51 -13.05 -12.87 -10.25
N GLY A 52 -13.83 -13.87 -10.68
CA GLY A 52 -14.83 -14.53 -9.84
C GLY A 52 -14.25 -15.36 -8.68
N ASP A 53 -12.94 -15.62 -8.69
CA ASP A 53 -12.27 -16.35 -7.60
C ASP A 53 -11.86 -15.38 -6.46
N VAL A 54 -11.87 -14.07 -6.72
CA VAL A 54 -11.56 -13.03 -5.72
C VAL A 54 -12.78 -12.80 -4.81
N THR A 55 -12.81 -13.43 -3.63
CA THR A 55 -13.99 -13.39 -2.75
C THR A 55 -13.65 -13.27 -1.26
N GLY A 56 -14.58 -12.72 -0.48
CA GLY A 56 -14.57 -12.80 0.98
C GLY A 56 -13.66 -11.79 1.68
N ARG A 57 -12.75 -12.32 2.51
CA ARG A 57 -11.82 -11.59 3.37
C ARG A 57 -10.41 -12.09 3.12
N ALA A 58 -9.43 -11.20 3.26
CA ALA A 58 -8.01 -11.56 3.15
C ALA A 58 -7.22 -11.08 4.37
N HIS A 59 -6.06 -11.70 4.57
CA HIS A 59 -5.14 -11.36 5.65
C HIS A 59 -3.78 -10.92 5.07
N CYS A 60 -3.24 -9.80 5.56
CA CYS A 60 -1.92 -9.33 5.17
C CYS A 60 -0.87 -9.71 6.22
N ASN A 61 0.07 -10.60 5.87
CA ASN A 61 1.14 -11.03 6.79
C ASN A 61 2.10 -9.90 7.21
N THR A 62 2.25 -8.84 6.40
CA THR A 62 3.11 -7.71 6.77
C THR A 62 2.43 -6.76 7.76
N CYS A 63 1.18 -6.39 7.48
CA CYS A 63 0.43 -5.46 8.32
C CYS A 63 -0.27 -6.14 9.51
N GLN A 64 -0.38 -7.47 9.48
CA GLN A 64 -1.09 -8.28 10.48
C GLN A 64 -2.54 -7.82 10.67
N ILE A 65 -3.23 -7.53 9.55
CA ILE A 65 -4.64 -7.12 9.54
C ILE A 65 -5.47 -8.03 8.66
N GLU A 66 -6.75 -8.17 9.02
CA GLU A 66 -7.80 -8.67 8.13
C GLU A 66 -8.52 -7.51 7.44
N PHE A 67 -8.96 -7.71 6.20
CA PHE A 67 -9.76 -6.73 5.47
C PHE A 67 -10.73 -7.42 4.50
N ASP A 68 -11.83 -6.73 4.21
CA ASP A 68 -12.80 -7.17 3.19
C ASP A 68 -12.30 -6.85 1.78
N VAL A 69 -12.60 -7.75 0.83
CA VAL A 69 -12.33 -7.50 -0.58
C VAL A 69 -13.19 -6.34 -1.08
N ASN A 70 -12.55 -5.31 -1.63
CA ASN A 70 -13.20 -4.22 -2.34
C ASN A 70 -12.60 -4.09 -3.74
N PHE A 71 -13.40 -4.39 -4.78
CA PHE A 71 -12.93 -4.40 -6.16
C PHE A 71 -12.45 -3.04 -6.68
N ASP A 72 -13.03 -1.95 -6.18
CA ASP A 72 -12.67 -0.60 -6.64
C ASP A 72 -11.40 -0.08 -5.97
N GLN A 73 -11.05 -0.62 -4.80
CA GLN A 73 -9.98 -0.07 -3.96
C GLN A 73 -8.77 -1.00 -3.84
N ASN A 74 -8.98 -2.32 -3.86
CA ASN A 74 -7.99 -3.30 -3.42
C ASN A 74 -7.69 -4.35 -4.49
N VAL A 75 -8.32 -4.32 -5.67
CA VAL A 75 -8.09 -5.30 -6.73
C VAL A 75 -7.39 -4.64 -7.91
N GLU A 76 -6.24 -5.19 -8.32
CA GLU A 76 -5.45 -4.69 -9.44
C GLU A 76 -5.28 -5.77 -10.52
N VAL A 77 -5.47 -5.39 -11.79
CA VAL A 77 -5.11 -6.25 -12.92
C VAL A 77 -3.62 -6.19 -13.16
N ILE A 78 -2.98 -7.35 -13.20
CA ILE A 78 -1.57 -7.47 -13.55
C ILE A 78 -1.36 -8.49 -14.66
N PHE A 79 -0.23 -8.33 -15.36
CA PHE A 79 0.17 -9.22 -16.44
C PHE A 79 1.55 -9.80 -16.17
N ARG A 80 1.70 -11.10 -16.44
CA ARG A 80 2.96 -11.84 -16.27
C ARG A 80 3.33 -12.46 -17.64
N PRO A 81 4.62 -12.59 -18.00
CA PRO A 81 4.99 -13.34 -19.19
C PRO A 81 4.45 -14.76 -19.11
N ASN A 82 3.86 -15.26 -20.18
CA ASN A 82 3.48 -16.66 -20.23
C ASN A 82 4.75 -17.53 -20.11
N PRO A 83 4.78 -18.60 -19.27
CA PRO A 83 5.97 -19.41 -19.08
C PRO A 83 6.54 -20.04 -20.37
N SER A 84 5.70 -20.23 -21.40
CA SER A 84 6.15 -20.71 -22.72
C SER A 84 7.04 -19.69 -23.47
N VAL A 85 6.90 -18.40 -23.14
CA VAL A 85 7.74 -17.32 -23.67
C VAL A 85 8.94 -17.09 -22.76
N ARG A 86 8.68 -16.96 -21.44
CA ARG A 86 9.72 -16.74 -20.45
C ARG A 86 9.26 -17.19 -19.07
N VAL A 87 10.02 -18.10 -18.46
CA VAL A 87 9.85 -18.46 -17.06
C VAL A 87 10.36 -17.31 -16.18
N VAL A 88 9.52 -16.87 -15.24
CA VAL A 88 9.85 -15.88 -14.22
C VAL A 88 9.43 -16.45 -12.88
N ASP A 89 10.35 -16.44 -11.91
CA ASP A 89 10.01 -16.75 -10.53
C ASP A 89 9.29 -15.55 -9.90
N ASN A 90 7.99 -15.71 -9.66
CA ASN A 90 7.15 -14.68 -9.05
C ASN A 90 6.93 -14.92 -7.54
N THR A 91 7.62 -15.91 -6.95
CA THR A 91 7.49 -16.23 -5.51
C THR A 91 8.43 -15.37 -4.65
N VAL A 92 9.43 -14.72 -5.26
CA VAL A 92 10.42 -13.93 -4.55
C VAL A 92 9.96 -12.47 -4.44
N GLU A 93 9.53 -12.08 -3.25
CA GLU A 93 9.32 -10.67 -2.90
C GLU A 93 10.60 -10.06 -2.34
N PHE A 94 11.31 -9.27 -3.16
CA PHE A 94 12.62 -8.72 -2.75
C PHE A 94 12.58 -7.67 -1.64
N CYS A 95 11.46 -6.93 -1.43
CA CYS A 95 11.25 -6.05 -0.28
C CYS A 95 9.83 -5.47 -0.26
N VAL A 96 9.09 -5.75 0.82
CA VAL A 96 7.77 -5.12 1.07
C VAL A 96 7.93 -3.62 1.38
N GLY A 97 8.97 -3.24 2.15
CA GLY A 97 9.26 -1.86 2.54
C GLY A 97 9.97 -0.99 1.49
N SER A 98 10.00 -1.40 0.21
CA SER A 98 10.69 -0.61 -0.81
C SER A 98 9.95 0.69 -1.10
N PRO A 99 10.61 1.87 -1.03
CA PRO A 99 9.97 3.15 -1.36
C PRO A 99 9.37 3.18 -2.77
N GLN A 100 9.93 2.41 -3.71
CA GLN A 100 9.39 2.30 -5.06
C GLN A 100 8.06 1.52 -5.12
N ARG A 101 7.84 0.59 -4.18
CA ARG A 101 6.57 -0.15 -4.06
C ARG A 101 5.54 0.59 -3.21
N GLN A 102 6.01 1.34 -2.21
CA GLN A 102 5.16 2.02 -1.23
C GLN A 102 5.37 3.54 -1.25
N PRO A 103 5.18 4.21 -2.40
CA PRO A 103 5.43 5.65 -2.50
C PRO A 103 4.45 6.47 -1.64
N HIS A 104 3.37 5.86 -1.17
CA HIS A 104 2.39 6.48 -0.27
C HIS A 104 2.81 6.43 1.21
N ILE A 105 3.85 5.68 1.57
CA ILE A 105 4.36 5.59 2.95
C ILE A 105 5.53 6.57 3.08
N VAL A 106 5.37 7.58 3.94
CA VAL A 106 6.41 8.59 4.18
C VAL A 106 7.58 7.99 4.96
N PHE A 107 7.30 7.23 6.02
CA PHE A 107 8.27 6.48 6.81
C PHE A 107 7.57 5.35 7.57
N SER A 108 8.34 4.34 7.97
CA SER A 108 7.90 3.23 8.83
C SER A 108 8.96 2.98 9.89
N MET A 109 8.55 2.82 11.15
CA MET A 109 9.45 2.70 12.30
C MET A 109 8.96 1.64 13.27
N ILE A 110 9.89 1.05 14.00
CA ILE A 110 9.61 0.08 15.07
C ILE A 110 9.63 0.83 16.41
N VAL A 111 8.53 0.73 17.17
CA VAL A 111 8.45 1.21 18.55
C VAL A 111 8.44 -0.01 19.46
N PRO A 112 9.52 -0.29 20.21
CA PRO A 112 9.57 -1.46 21.08
C PRO A 112 8.44 -1.47 22.12
N PRO A 113 8.05 -2.64 22.64
CA PRO A 113 7.00 -2.74 23.65
C PRO A 113 7.30 -1.85 24.87
N ARG A 114 6.32 -1.03 25.28
CA ARG A 114 6.41 -0.11 26.42
C ARG A 114 7.47 1.00 26.27
N GLU A 115 7.94 1.24 25.06
CA GLU A 115 8.87 2.33 24.76
C GLU A 115 8.18 3.49 24.04
N GLN A 116 8.90 4.60 23.96
CA GLN A 116 8.48 5.79 23.22
C GLN A 116 9.55 6.13 22.19
N LEU A 117 9.13 6.46 20.97
CA LEU A 117 10.03 6.86 19.90
C LEU A 117 9.77 8.33 19.53
N PRO A 118 10.57 9.28 20.03
CA PRO A 118 10.54 10.65 19.56
C PRO A 118 11.33 10.81 18.26
N PHE A 119 10.79 11.54 17.29
CA PHE A 119 11.46 11.86 16.03
C PHE A 119 10.92 13.15 15.41
N GLY A 120 11.74 13.83 14.61
CA GLY A 120 11.32 14.92 13.74
C GLY A 120 11.18 14.42 12.29
N THR A 121 10.25 15.00 11.53
CA THR A 121 10.07 14.68 10.11
C THR A 121 9.67 15.92 9.31
N MET A 122 9.61 15.79 7.98
CA MET A 122 9.07 16.81 7.09
C MET A 122 7.91 16.21 6.30
N LEU A 123 6.80 16.93 6.26
CA LEU A 123 5.58 16.56 5.55
C LEU A 123 5.25 17.63 4.52
N ASN A 124 4.62 17.21 3.44
CA ASN A 124 3.95 18.14 2.54
C ASN A 124 2.58 18.48 3.13
N GLU A 125 1.98 19.58 2.71
CA GLU A 125 0.60 19.88 3.09
C GLU A 125 -0.34 18.77 2.58
N GLY A 126 -1.22 18.30 3.45
CA GLY A 126 -2.17 17.25 3.09
C GLY A 126 -2.60 16.37 4.24
N ARG A 127 -3.29 15.29 3.88
CA ARG A 127 -3.90 14.35 4.82
C ARG A 127 -3.10 13.05 4.88
N TYR A 128 -2.80 12.65 6.09
CA TYR A 128 -2.00 11.48 6.43
C TYR A 128 -2.80 10.52 7.32
N ARG A 129 -2.36 9.26 7.31
CA ARG A 129 -2.87 8.20 8.16
C ARG A 129 -1.68 7.59 8.90
N LEU A 130 -1.82 7.41 10.21
CA LEU A 130 -0.90 6.60 11.01
C LEU A 130 -1.57 5.27 11.29
N THR A 131 -0.85 4.19 11.04
CA THR A 131 -1.29 2.82 11.29
C THR A 131 -0.20 2.06 12.02
N ALA A 132 -0.62 1.01 12.74
CA ALA A 132 0.29 0.15 13.50
C ALA A 132 0.01 -1.30 13.11
N SER A 133 1.07 -2.09 12.94
CA SER A 133 0.94 -3.50 12.60
C SER A 133 0.23 -4.25 13.72
N GLY A 134 -0.76 -5.07 13.36
CA GLY A 134 -1.54 -5.86 14.30
C GLY A 134 -2.60 -5.08 15.12
N LEU A 135 -2.71 -3.76 14.92
CA LEU A 135 -3.74 -2.95 15.58
C LEU A 135 -4.82 -2.50 14.56
N PRO A 136 -6.11 -2.67 14.88
CA PRO A 136 -7.17 -2.20 14.02
C PRO A 136 -7.28 -0.67 14.04
N GLY A 137 -7.82 -0.12 12.95
CA GLY A 137 -8.06 1.31 12.80
C GLY A 137 -6.82 2.11 12.41
N LEU A 138 -6.97 3.43 12.49
CA LEU A 138 -5.93 4.38 12.09
C LEU A 138 -6.13 5.71 12.81
N GLN A 139 -5.07 6.49 12.92
CA GLN A 139 -5.12 7.87 13.37
C GLN A 139 -5.03 8.80 12.16
N MET A 140 -6.06 9.64 12.00
CA MET A 140 -6.10 10.67 10.96
C MET A 140 -5.29 11.90 11.38
N VAL A 141 -4.52 12.44 10.44
CA VAL A 141 -3.67 13.62 10.65
C VAL A 141 -3.76 14.54 9.44
N ASN A 142 -3.92 15.84 9.64
CA ASN A 142 -3.69 16.82 8.59
C ASN A 142 -2.39 17.57 8.88
N ALA A 143 -1.51 17.67 7.89
CA ALA A 143 -0.33 18.51 7.95
C ALA A 143 -0.62 19.85 7.27
N SER A 144 -0.36 20.95 7.96
CA SER A 144 -0.51 22.32 7.46
C SER A 144 0.52 23.26 8.07
N GLU A 145 0.69 24.46 7.52
CA GLU A 145 1.63 25.47 8.04
C GLU A 145 1.28 25.95 9.46
N HIS A 146 0.01 25.85 9.86
CA HIS A 146 -0.49 26.35 11.14
C HIS A 146 -0.79 25.23 12.16
N GLY A 147 -0.42 23.99 11.86
CA GLY A 147 -0.65 22.87 12.77
C GLY A 147 0.32 22.84 13.95
N THR A 148 0.07 21.93 14.88
CA THR A 148 0.87 21.79 16.10
C THR A 148 2.29 21.29 15.80
N GLU A 149 3.32 21.93 16.39
CA GLU A 149 4.73 21.53 16.21
C GLU A 149 5.11 20.26 16.98
N LYS A 150 4.41 19.95 18.07
CA LYS A 150 4.68 18.78 18.91
C LYS A 150 3.43 17.95 19.08
N ARG A 151 3.54 16.64 18.83
CA ARG A 151 2.40 15.73 19.00
C ARG A 151 2.81 14.36 19.46
N ASP A 152 2.09 13.87 20.46
CA ASP A 152 2.19 12.49 20.91
C ASP A 152 1.07 11.68 20.27
N PHE A 153 1.41 10.52 19.71
CA PHE A 153 0.47 9.54 19.19
C PHE A 153 0.60 8.26 20.00
N ARG A 154 -0.53 7.78 20.51
CA ARG A 154 -0.63 6.54 21.28
C ARG A 154 -1.51 5.57 20.51
N ALA A 155 -1.00 4.35 20.36
CA ALA A 155 -1.79 3.22 19.90
C ALA A 155 -1.76 2.17 21.02
N ASP A 156 -2.92 1.72 21.47
CA ASP A 156 -3.03 0.67 22.48
C ASP A 156 -3.91 -0.48 21.97
N THR A 157 -4.21 -1.45 22.83
CA THR A 157 -5.04 -2.62 22.45
C THR A 157 -6.47 -2.26 22.05
N LEU A 158 -6.96 -1.07 22.40
CA LEU A 158 -8.26 -0.53 21.96
C LEU A 158 -8.16 0.16 20.60
N GLY A 159 -6.96 0.27 20.02
CA GLY A 159 -6.69 0.85 18.71
C GLY A 159 -6.24 2.31 18.79
N TRP A 160 -6.66 3.08 17.78
CA TRP A 160 -6.35 4.51 17.66
C TRP A 160 -7.50 5.38 18.16
N GLN A 161 -7.18 6.62 18.55
CA GLN A 161 -8.20 7.62 18.83
C GLN A 161 -8.80 8.11 17.49
N ASN A 162 -10.12 8.14 17.39
CA ASN A 162 -10.85 8.51 16.15
C ASN A 162 -10.85 10.02 15.86
N ASP A 163 -10.01 10.80 16.53
CA ASP A 163 -9.87 12.23 16.31
C ASP A 163 -9.08 12.52 15.03
N VAL A 164 -9.19 13.75 14.53
CA VAL A 164 -8.32 14.25 13.47
C VAL A 164 -7.41 15.31 14.07
N TRP A 165 -6.10 15.14 13.92
CA TRP A 165 -5.12 16.07 14.48
C TRP A 165 -4.46 16.93 13.40
N ASP A 166 -4.39 18.23 13.64
CA ASP A 166 -3.65 19.17 12.79
C ASP A 166 -2.22 19.36 13.34
N ILE A 167 -1.23 19.01 12.52
CA ILE A 167 0.21 19.11 12.84
C ILE A 167 0.95 20.00 11.84
N SER A 168 2.06 20.58 12.27
CA SER A 168 2.91 21.41 11.41
C SER A 168 3.56 20.59 10.28
N LEU A 169 4.12 21.25 9.27
CA LEU A 169 4.88 20.59 8.19
C LEU A 169 6.23 20.03 8.66
N THR A 170 6.75 20.48 9.81
CA THR A 170 8.00 19.97 10.42
C THR A 170 7.76 19.53 11.87
N PRO A 171 6.90 18.53 12.11
CA PRO A 171 6.46 18.20 13.45
C PRO A 171 7.53 17.38 14.18
N TYR A 172 7.63 17.60 15.48
CA TYR A 172 8.31 16.71 16.41
C TYR A 172 7.28 15.76 17.02
N ILE A 173 7.34 14.50 16.62
CA ILE A 173 6.36 13.48 16.95
C ILE A 173 6.93 12.53 18.00
N ARG A 174 6.10 12.08 18.93
CA ARG A 174 6.40 10.95 19.81
C ARG A 174 5.40 9.82 19.60
N LEU A 175 5.88 8.66 19.17
CA LEU A 175 5.07 7.45 19.14
C LEU A 175 5.16 6.73 20.48
N ILE A 176 4.02 6.29 21.00
CA ILE A 176 3.90 5.62 22.29
C ILE A 176 3.17 4.29 22.08
N ASN A 177 3.83 3.19 22.44
CA ASN A 177 3.28 1.83 22.50
C ASN A 177 2.86 1.50 23.94
#